data_AF-A0A6J0CF63-F1
#
_entry.id   AF-A0A6J0CF63-F1
#
_cell.length_a   1.000
_cell.length_b   1.000
_cell.length_c   1.000
_cell.angle_alpha   90.00
_cell.angle_beta   90.00
_cell.angle_gamma   90.00
#
_symmetry.space_group_name_H-M   'P 1'
#
loop_
_entity.id
_entity.type
_entity.pdbx_description
1 polymer ?
#
loop_
_entity_poly.entity_id
_entity_poly.type
_entity_poly.pdbx_seq_one_letter_code
_entity_poly.pdbx_strand_id
1 'polypeptide(L)'
;MEGLEQGLLMQPWAWLQLAENSLLAKASISKQGYALLISDLQQVWHEQADTLVVSQRAKELNKRLTAPPSAFLRHLEEVLVPFFKDPAHPSQATFSCDRVAEALILRVRSELSGLPFNWHFHCTPASSSLVSQHLIRPLMGMSLALQCHGKELATLLRKKDLEIQAYQESGAVLSRSRLKTEPFEENSFLEQFMVEPGEAWPQRFCRCSTFFLPFPHLTCSEPERSQRPTVEERVCVVCCVHAVPDPHSGGSAFRSHLDGGHWELLLPGSY
;
A
#
# COMPACT_ATOMS: atom_id res chain seq x y z
N MET A 1 10.98 15.19 -21.11
CA MET A 1 10.19 13.97 -21.39
C MET A 1 10.51 12.87 -20.39
N GLU A 2 11.80 12.64 -20.06
CA GLU A 2 12.26 11.71 -19.02
C GLU A 2 11.47 11.82 -17.70
N GLY A 3 11.23 13.04 -17.19
CA GLY A 3 10.55 13.25 -15.91
C GLY A 3 9.15 12.60 -15.77
N LEU A 4 8.43 12.36 -16.87
CA LEU A 4 7.14 11.67 -16.84
C LEU A 4 7.30 10.17 -16.61
N GLU A 5 8.32 9.54 -17.20
CA GLU A 5 8.60 8.11 -17.01
C GLU A 5 9.12 7.85 -15.59
N GLN A 6 10.01 8.71 -15.07
CA GLN A 6 10.43 8.62 -13.66
C GLN A 6 9.26 8.83 -12.71
N GLY A 7 8.38 9.80 -13.02
CA GLY A 7 7.14 10.00 -12.27
C GLY A 7 6.27 8.74 -12.26
N LEU A 8 6.12 8.06 -13.41
CA LEU A 8 5.31 6.85 -13.58
C LEU A 8 5.89 5.63 -12.85
N LEU A 9 7.22 5.52 -12.74
CA LEU A 9 7.86 4.47 -11.95
C LEU A 9 7.44 4.53 -10.48
N MET A 10 7.30 5.74 -9.94
CA MET A 10 6.92 5.97 -8.54
C MET A 10 5.42 5.81 -8.27
N GLN A 11 4.59 5.65 -9.31
CA GLN A 11 3.15 5.48 -9.12
C GLN A 11 2.80 4.02 -8.78
N PRO A 12 1.91 3.79 -7.80
CA PRO A 12 1.39 2.47 -7.51
C PRO A 12 0.48 1.98 -8.64
N TRP A 13 0.37 0.66 -8.78
CA TRP A 13 -0.67 0.05 -9.59
C TRP A 13 -2.01 0.11 -8.85
N ALA A 14 -3.08 0.48 -9.54
CA ALA A 14 -4.43 0.41 -9.01
C ALA A 14 -5.36 -0.40 -9.91
N TRP A 15 -6.43 -0.89 -9.32
CA TRP A 15 -7.50 -1.57 -10.04
C TRP A 15 -8.47 -0.55 -10.63
N LEU A 16 -8.68 -0.64 -11.94
CA LEU A 16 -9.70 0.07 -12.68
C LEU A 16 -10.82 -0.91 -13.00
N GLN A 17 -11.96 -0.75 -12.32
CA GLN A 17 -13.16 -1.53 -12.59
C GLN A 17 -13.90 -0.94 -13.81
N LEU A 18 -14.07 -1.75 -14.84
CA LEU A 18 -14.90 -1.45 -16.00
C LEU A 18 -16.19 -2.29 -15.92
N ALA A 19 -17.14 -2.02 -16.82
CA ALA A 19 -18.42 -2.73 -16.84
C ALA A 19 -18.26 -4.24 -17.09
N GLU A 20 -17.34 -4.64 -17.95
CA GLU A 20 -17.18 -6.04 -18.40
C GLU A 20 -15.88 -6.68 -17.92
N ASN A 21 -14.91 -5.89 -17.45
CA ASN A 21 -13.58 -6.35 -17.10
C ASN A 21 -12.92 -5.47 -16.03
N SER A 22 -11.77 -5.91 -15.53
CA SER A 22 -10.91 -5.10 -14.67
C SER A 22 -9.53 -4.97 -15.30
N LEU A 23 -8.90 -3.82 -15.10
CA LEU A 23 -7.55 -3.53 -15.56
C LEU A 23 -6.71 -3.06 -14.37
N LEU A 24 -5.42 -3.35 -14.40
CA LEU A 24 -4.44 -2.61 -13.61
C LEU A 24 -4.01 -1.39 -14.40
N ALA A 25 -3.97 -0.23 -13.75
CA ALA A 25 -3.49 1.00 -14.36
C ALA A 25 -2.66 1.82 -13.39
N LYS A 26 -1.73 2.60 -13.95
CA LYS A 26 -1.04 3.68 -13.26
C LYS A 26 -0.68 4.80 -14.21
N ALA A 27 -0.75 6.04 -13.75
CA ALA A 27 -0.49 7.20 -14.58
C ALA A 27 0.32 8.26 -13.83
N SER A 28 1.22 8.93 -14.53
CA SER A 28 1.88 10.15 -14.07
C SER A 28 1.46 11.30 -14.97
N ILE A 29 0.90 12.34 -14.38
CA ILE A 29 0.41 13.53 -15.08
C ILE A 29 1.21 14.73 -14.60
N SER A 30 1.58 15.60 -15.52
CA SER A 30 2.26 16.86 -15.23
C SER A 30 1.72 17.96 -16.15
N LYS A 31 2.18 19.20 -15.96
CA LYS A 31 1.85 20.31 -16.88
C LYS A 31 2.36 20.10 -18.31
N GLN A 32 3.33 19.20 -18.51
CA GLN A 32 3.99 18.95 -19.80
C GLN A 32 3.33 17.79 -20.58
N GLY A 33 2.45 17.02 -19.96
CA GLY A 33 1.89 15.82 -20.54
C GLY A 33 1.60 14.74 -19.50
N TYR A 34 1.43 13.51 -19.97
CA TYR A 34 1.26 12.35 -19.11
C TYR A 34 1.96 11.11 -19.68
N ALA A 35 2.19 10.14 -18.81
CA ALA A 35 2.51 8.77 -19.16
C ALA A 35 1.53 7.83 -18.44
N LEU A 36 1.06 6.79 -19.12
CA LEU A 36 0.04 5.87 -18.65
C LEU A 36 0.47 4.43 -18.99
N LEU A 37 0.34 3.54 -18.01
CA LEU A 37 0.55 2.11 -18.18
C LEU A 37 -0.71 1.35 -17.76
N ILE A 38 -1.13 0.39 -18.58
CA ILE A 38 -2.33 -0.43 -18.38
C ILE A 38 -1.96 -1.89 -18.56
N SER A 39 -2.52 -2.79 -17.75
CA SER A 39 -2.42 -4.24 -17.95
C SER A 39 -3.73 -4.94 -17.61
N ASP A 40 -4.05 -5.98 -18.37
CA ASP A 40 -5.11 -6.95 -18.08
C ASP A 40 -4.54 -8.24 -17.44
N LEU A 41 -3.29 -8.18 -16.96
CA LEU A 41 -2.45 -9.29 -16.49
C LEU A 41 -2.00 -10.30 -17.56
N GLN A 42 -2.40 -10.11 -18.82
CA GLN A 42 -1.94 -10.91 -19.97
C GLN A 42 -0.98 -10.11 -20.85
N GLN A 43 -1.27 -8.83 -21.05
CA GLN A 43 -0.52 -7.88 -21.84
C GLN A 43 -0.37 -6.55 -21.10
N VAL A 44 0.54 -5.72 -21.58
CA VAL A 44 0.80 -4.40 -21.01
C VAL A 44 0.78 -3.39 -22.16
N TRP A 45 0.04 -2.30 -21.97
CA TRP A 45 -0.04 -1.20 -22.91
C TRP A 45 0.48 0.09 -22.28
N HIS A 46 1.02 0.94 -23.13
CA HIS A 46 1.64 2.21 -22.77
C HIS A 46 1.15 3.32 -23.69
N GLU A 47 0.91 4.49 -23.10
CA GLU A 47 0.78 5.75 -23.83
C GLU A 47 1.58 6.84 -23.14
N GLN A 48 2.25 7.67 -23.94
CA GLN A 48 2.81 8.93 -23.52
C GLN A 48 2.31 10.03 -24.44
N ALA A 49 1.87 11.15 -23.86
CA ALA A 49 1.38 12.29 -24.61
C ALA A 49 1.93 13.59 -24.04
N ASP A 50 2.40 14.47 -24.92
CA ASP A 50 2.82 15.83 -24.58
C ASP A 50 1.65 16.83 -24.72
N THR A 51 1.92 18.12 -24.48
CA THR A 51 0.91 19.18 -24.60
C THR A 51 0.38 19.37 -26.01
N LEU A 52 1.13 19.01 -27.06
CA LEU A 52 0.68 19.13 -28.46
C LEU A 52 -0.36 18.05 -28.75
N VAL A 53 -0.04 16.80 -28.43
CA VAL A 53 -0.97 15.66 -28.53
C VAL A 53 -2.23 15.95 -27.71
N VAL A 54 -2.06 16.47 -26.49
CA VAL A 54 -3.18 16.81 -25.61
C VAL A 54 -4.06 17.89 -26.24
N SER A 55 -3.45 18.97 -26.77
CA SER A 55 -4.19 20.07 -27.40
C SER A 55 -5.00 19.60 -28.60
N GLN A 56 -4.38 18.82 -29.49
CA GLN A 56 -5.03 18.31 -30.67
C GLN A 56 -6.21 17.40 -30.31
N ARG A 57 -5.96 16.41 -29.45
CA ARG A 57 -6.98 15.44 -29.02
C ARG A 57 -8.13 16.11 -28.28
N ALA A 58 -7.85 17.09 -27.43
CA ALA A 58 -8.88 17.85 -26.73
C ALA A 58 -9.79 18.61 -27.71
N LYS A 59 -9.23 19.24 -28.75
CA LYS A 59 -10.01 19.94 -29.79
C LYS A 59 -10.89 18.99 -30.60
N GLU A 60 -10.39 17.80 -30.90
CA GLU A 60 -11.12 16.78 -31.67
C GLU A 60 -12.29 16.20 -30.86
N LEU A 61 -12.04 15.83 -29.59
CA LEU A 61 -13.02 15.17 -28.73
C LEU A 61 -14.01 16.13 -28.07
N ASN A 62 -13.59 17.38 -27.81
CA ASN A 62 -14.36 18.34 -27.02
C ASN A 62 -14.55 19.66 -27.76
N LYS A 63 -15.26 19.64 -28.90
CA LYS A 63 -15.45 20.78 -29.81
C LYS A 63 -16.01 22.06 -29.18
N ARG A 64 -16.65 21.96 -28.01
CA ARG A 64 -17.25 23.09 -27.27
C ARG A 64 -16.37 23.60 -26.12
N LEU A 65 -15.28 22.91 -25.80
CA LEU A 65 -14.38 23.27 -24.71
C LEU A 65 -13.16 24.00 -25.27
N THR A 66 -12.92 25.21 -24.79
CA THR A 66 -11.73 26.00 -25.11
C THR A 66 -10.94 26.20 -23.82
N ALA A 67 -9.85 25.44 -23.66
CA ALA A 67 -8.98 25.52 -22.51
C ALA A 67 -7.52 25.23 -22.90
N PRO A 68 -6.53 25.73 -22.15
CA PRO A 68 -5.13 25.37 -22.38
C PRO A 68 -4.88 23.88 -22.03
N PRO A 69 -3.88 23.21 -22.64
CA PRO A 69 -3.57 21.81 -22.37
C PRO A 69 -3.36 21.49 -20.88
N SER A 70 -2.76 22.43 -20.13
CA SER A 70 -2.55 22.29 -18.69
C SER A 70 -3.84 22.18 -17.89
N ALA A 71 -4.92 22.83 -18.32
CA ALA A 71 -6.24 22.72 -17.67
C ALA A 71 -6.88 21.35 -17.93
N PHE A 72 -6.73 20.82 -19.16
CA PHE A 72 -7.18 19.47 -19.48
C PHE A 72 -6.38 18.41 -18.72
N LEU A 73 -5.05 18.56 -18.64
CA LEU A 73 -4.18 17.67 -17.87
C LEU A 73 -4.55 17.66 -16.39
N ARG A 74 -4.79 18.83 -15.79
CA ARG A 74 -5.27 18.94 -14.42
C ARG A 74 -6.62 18.25 -14.21
N HIS A 75 -7.56 18.41 -15.14
CA HIS A 75 -8.85 17.70 -15.07
C HIS A 75 -8.68 16.18 -15.18
N LEU A 76 -7.80 15.70 -16.07
CA LEU A 76 -7.49 14.27 -16.16
C LEU A 76 -6.89 13.74 -14.86
N GLU A 77 -6.05 14.52 -14.19
CA GLU A 77 -5.52 14.19 -12.86
C GLU A 77 -6.65 14.14 -11.81
N GLU A 78 -7.53 15.14 -11.77
CA GLU A 78 -8.69 15.17 -10.88
C GLU A 78 -9.63 13.97 -11.11
N VAL A 79 -9.76 13.51 -12.36
CA VAL A 79 -10.57 12.35 -12.72
C VAL A 79 -9.87 11.04 -12.36
N LEU A 80 -8.56 10.92 -12.55
CA LEU A 80 -7.82 9.65 -12.38
C LEU A 80 -7.30 9.42 -10.95
N VAL A 81 -6.87 10.46 -10.23
CA VAL A 81 -6.27 10.34 -8.90
C VAL A 81 -7.20 9.71 -7.86
N PRO A 82 -8.51 10.03 -7.79
CA PRO A 82 -9.41 9.36 -6.85
C PRO A 82 -9.43 7.85 -7.05
N PHE A 83 -9.40 7.36 -8.30
CA PHE A 83 -9.35 5.92 -8.59
C PHE A 83 -8.07 5.25 -8.10
N PHE A 84 -6.93 5.94 -8.22
CA PHE A 84 -5.66 5.40 -7.76
C PHE A 84 -5.56 5.34 -6.23
N LYS A 85 -6.39 6.07 -5.50
CA LYS A 85 -6.38 6.13 -4.03
C LYS A 85 -7.47 5.28 -3.39
N ASP A 86 -8.67 5.28 -3.97
CA ASP A 86 -9.82 4.55 -3.44
C ASP A 86 -10.76 4.09 -4.58
N PRO A 87 -10.77 2.79 -4.93
CA PRO A 87 -11.65 2.27 -5.97
C PRO A 87 -13.14 2.28 -5.58
N ALA A 88 -13.49 2.48 -4.30
CA ALA A 88 -14.87 2.61 -3.83
C ALA A 88 -15.39 4.05 -3.88
N HIS A 89 -14.56 5.03 -4.24
CA HIS A 89 -14.97 6.42 -4.35
C HIS A 89 -15.99 6.58 -5.50
N PRO A 90 -17.17 7.18 -5.27
CA PRO A 90 -18.16 7.40 -6.31
C PRO A 90 -17.58 8.33 -7.37
N SER A 91 -17.22 7.76 -8.51
CA SER A 91 -16.59 8.52 -9.57
C SER A 91 -17.60 9.35 -10.36
N GLN A 92 -17.23 10.59 -10.63
CA GLN A 92 -17.91 11.45 -11.60
C GLN A 92 -17.55 11.08 -13.05
N ALA A 93 -16.78 10.00 -13.26
CA ALA A 93 -16.30 9.56 -14.55
C ALA A 93 -16.65 8.10 -14.83
N THR A 94 -17.09 7.83 -16.05
CA THR A 94 -17.34 6.48 -16.58
C THR A 94 -16.18 6.06 -17.47
N PHE A 95 -15.73 4.82 -17.30
CA PHE A 95 -14.63 4.23 -18.06
C PHE A 95 -15.16 3.10 -18.94
N SER A 96 -14.66 3.04 -20.17
CA SER A 96 -14.86 1.90 -21.06
C SER A 96 -13.58 1.63 -21.82
N CYS A 97 -13.41 0.41 -22.32
CA CYS A 97 -12.20 -0.01 -22.99
C CYS A 97 -12.54 -0.75 -24.28
N ASP A 98 -11.89 -0.37 -25.38
CA ASP A 98 -11.95 -1.09 -26.64
C ASP A 98 -10.57 -1.66 -26.98
N ARG A 99 -10.52 -2.87 -27.53
CA ARG A 99 -9.32 -3.40 -28.17
C ARG A 99 -9.43 -3.24 -29.68
N VAL A 100 -8.40 -2.66 -30.28
CA VAL A 100 -8.32 -2.45 -31.73
C VAL A 100 -6.99 -3.01 -32.21
N ALA A 101 -7.02 -4.21 -32.79
CA ALA A 101 -5.83 -5.01 -33.06
C ALA A 101 -4.99 -5.18 -31.79
N GLU A 102 -3.70 -4.81 -31.83
CA GLU A 102 -2.79 -4.87 -30.68
C GLU A 102 -2.87 -3.63 -29.78
N ALA A 103 -3.63 -2.60 -30.16
CA ALA A 103 -3.79 -1.38 -29.39
C ALA A 103 -4.99 -1.46 -28.43
N LEU A 104 -4.89 -0.73 -27.33
CA LEU A 104 -5.95 -0.58 -26.34
C LEU A 104 -6.38 0.89 -26.29
N ILE A 105 -7.69 1.13 -26.43
CA ILE A 105 -8.27 2.46 -26.30
C ILE A 105 -9.07 2.53 -25.00
N LEU A 106 -8.52 3.21 -24.00
CA LEU A 106 -9.24 3.48 -22.75
C LEU A 106 -10.00 4.80 -22.89
N ARG A 107 -11.33 4.75 -22.78
CA ARG A 107 -12.20 5.91 -22.87
C ARG A 107 -12.66 6.35 -21.50
N VAL A 108 -12.66 7.66 -21.30
CA VAL A 108 -13.13 8.33 -20.10
C VAL A 108 -14.18 9.35 -20.50
N ARG A 109 -15.33 9.28 -19.84
CA ARG A 109 -16.39 10.28 -19.95
C ARG A 109 -16.63 10.86 -18.57
N SER A 110 -16.56 12.17 -18.43
CA SER A 110 -16.84 12.87 -17.18
C SER A 110 -17.51 14.21 -17.46
N GLU A 111 -17.73 15.00 -16.41
CA GLU A 111 -18.20 16.37 -16.53
C GLU A 111 -17.08 17.34 -16.13
N LEU A 112 -16.93 18.43 -16.88
CA LEU A 112 -16.05 19.55 -16.55
C LEU A 112 -16.90 20.82 -16.53
N SER A 113 -17.18 21.35 -15.33
CA SER A 113 -17.96 22.58 -15.14
C SER A 113 -19.34 22.58 -15.82
N GLY A 114 -20.14 21.52 -15.66
CA GLY A 114 -21.46 21.41 -16.30
C GLY A 114 -21.44 20.92 -17.75
N LEU A 115 -20.25 20.73 -18.34
CA LEU A 115 -20.11 20.34 -19.74
C LEU A 115 -19.56 18.91 -19.87
N PRO A 116 -20.08 18.12 -20.83
CA PRO A 116 -19.53 16.79 -21.11
C PRO A 116 -18.06 16.87 -21.52
N PHE A 117 -17.24 16.11 -20.82
CA PHE A 117 -15.82 15.93 -21.10
C PHE A 117 -15.55 14.50 -21.56
N ASN A 118 -14.89 14.36 -22.71
CA ASN A 118 -14.52 13.06 -23.28
C ASN A 118 -13.00 13.01 -23.49
N TRP A 119 -12.41 11.89 -23.10
CA TRP A 119 -11.00 11.60 -23.35
C TRP A 119 -10.80 10.17 -23.78
N HIS A 120 -9.90 9.94 -24.74
CA HIS A 120 -9.49 8.61 -25.16
C HIS A 120 -7.97 8.50 -25.03
N PHE A 121 -7.51 7.53 -24.25
CA PHE A 121 -6.12 7.10 -24.20
C PHE A 121 -5.88 6.08 -25.31
N HIS A 122 -4.86 6.30 -26.14
CA HIS A 122 -4.52 5.42 -27.26
C HIS A 122 -3.23 4.68 -26.92
N CYS A 123 -3.38 3.55 -26.25
CA CYS A 123 -2.27 2.78 -25.73
C CYS A 123 -1.79 1.74 -26.75
N THR A 124 -0.48 1.64 -26.89
CA THR A 124 0.20 0.66 -27.75
C THR A 124 0.89 -0.39 -26.88
N PRO A 125 1.21 -1.59 -27.39
CA PRO A 125 1.96 -2.58 -26.62
C PRO A 125 3.22 -1.99 -25.98
N ALA A 126 3.37 -2.17 -24.67
CA ALA A 126 4.50 -1.63 -23.92
C ALA A 126 5.81 -2.34 -24.33
N SER A 127 6.90 -1.59 -24.35
CA SER A 127 8.22 -2.16 -24.63
C SER A 127 8.65 -3.15 -23.54
N SER A 128 9.49 -4.12 -23.90
CA SER A 128 10.06 -5.07 -22.93
C SER A 128 10.82 -4.39 -21.79
N SER A 129 11.44 -3.23 -22.05
CA SER A 129 12.07 -2.39 -21.02
C SER A 129 11.05 -1.88 -20.00
N LEU A 130 9.92 -1.34 -20.45
CA LEU A 130 8.85 -0.86 -19.55
C LEU A 130 8.25 -2.02 -18.75
N VAL A 131 7.96 -3.15 -19.39
CA VAL A 131 7.47 -4.34 -18.67
C VAL A 131 8.47 -4.79 -17.60
N SER A 132 9.77 -4.83 -17.94
CA SER A 132 10.82 -5.19 -16.99
C SER A 132 10.91 -4.24 -15.81
N GLN A 133 10.87 -2.93 -16.05
CA GLN A 133 11.02 -1.91 -15.02
C GLN A 133 9.78 -1.74 -14.13
N HIS A 134 8.58 -1.87 -14.69
CA HIS A 134 7.33 -1.58 -13.97
C HIS A 134 6.67 -2.83 -13.36
N LEU A 135 7.06 -4.04 -13.78
CA LEU A 135 6.48 -5.29 -13.28
C LEU A 135 7.55 -6.29 -12.84
N ILE A 136 8.42 -6.75 -13.75
CA ILE A 136 9.28 -7.91 -13.49
C ILE A 136 10.28 -7.64 -12.35
N ARG A 137 11.06 -6.55 -12.45
CA ARG A 137 12.06 -6.20 -11.43
C ARG A 137 11.42 -5.85 -10.08
N PRO A 138 10.37 -5.02 -10.00
CA PRO A 138 9.69 -4.76 -8.73
C PRO A 138 9.12 -6.02 -8.08
N LEU A 139 8.41 -6.87 -8.84
CA LEU A 139 7.81 -8.10 -8.29
C LEU A 139 8.89 -9.07 -7.80
N MET A 140 9.97 -9.26 -8.55
CA MET A 140 11.10 -10.09 -8.12
C MET A 140 11.76 -9.54 -6.84
N GLY A 141 11.97 -8.21 -6.79
CA GLY A 141 12.48 -7.55 -5.59
C GLY A 141 11.57 -7.71 -4.38
N MET A 142 10.25 -7.58 -4.58
CA MET A 142 9.25 -7.79 -3.53
C MET A 142 9.22 -9.23 -3.05
N SER A 143 9.27 -10.23 -3.95
CA SER A 143 9.32 -11.65 -3.57
C SER A 143 10.55 -11.96 -2.71
N LEU A 144 11.73 -11.44 -3.09
CA LEU A 144 12.96 -11.60 -2.31
C LEU A 144 12.86 -10.90 -0.95
N ALA A 145 12.34 -9.67 -0.91
CA ALA A 145 12.16 -8.94 0.34
C ALA A 145 11.20 -9.68 1.28
N LEU A 146 10.05 -10.14 0.79
CA LEU A 146 9.07 -10.90 1.58
C LEU A 146 9.65 -12.23 2.07
N GLN A 147 10.47 -12.90 1.27
CA GLN A 147 11.17 -14.11 1.70
C GLN A 147 12.16 -13.81 2.84
N CYS A 148 12.91 -12.71 2.77
CA CYS A 148 13.78 -12.27 3.86
C CYS A 148 12.98 -11.98 5.14
N HIS A 149 11.87 -11.23 5.04
CA HIS A 149 10.98 -10.99 6.18
C HIS A 149 10.47 -12.30 6.80
N GLY A 150 10.09 -13.28 5.98
CA GLY A 150 9.69 -14.61 6.47
C GLY A 150 10.76 -15.29 7.32
N LYS A 151 12.03 -15.23 6.90
CA LYS A 151 13.17 -15.79 7.65
C LYS A 151 13.46 -15.04 8.95
N GLU A 152 13.36 -13.72 8.92
CA GLU A 152 13.54 -12.87 10.10
C GLU A 152 12.47 -13.16 11.15
N LEU A 153 11.21 -13.26 10.74
CA LEU A 153 10.10 -13.64 11.61
C LEU A 153 10.26 -15.05 12.17
N ALA A 154 10.65 -16.03 11.35
CA ALA A 154 10.95 -17.39 11.80
C ALA A 154 12.05 -17.40 12.89
N THR A 155 13.09 -16.57 12.72
CA THR A 155 14.16 -16.42 13.71
C THR A 155 13.65 -15.80 15.01
N LEU A 156 12.78 -14.79 14.93
CA LEU A 156 12.16 -14.16 16.10
C LEU A 156 11.27 -15.15 16.86
N LEU A 157 10.49 -15.98 16.14
CA LEU A 157 9.66 -17.02 16.75
C LEU A 157 10.49 -18.05 17.51
N ARG A 158 11.58 -18.56 16.91
CA ARG A 158 12.50 -19.49 17.60
C ARG A 158 13.11 -18.87 18.87
N LYS A 159 13.47 -17.59 18.83
CA LYS A 159 13.97 -16.88 20.02
C LYS A 159 12.91 -16.81 21.12
N LYS A 160 11.64 -16.61 20.75
CA LYS A 160 10.51 -16.61 21.68
C LYS A 160 10.22 -17.99 22.26
N ASP A 161 10.35 -19.05 21.48
CA ASP A 161 10.21 -20.42 22.00
C ASP A 161 11.30 -20.77 23.02
N LEU A 162 12.55 -20.34 22.79
CA LEU A 162 13.62 -20.50 23.77
C LEU A 162 13.34 -19.72 25.07
N GLU A 163 12.78 -18.52 24.96
CA GLU A 163 12.36 -17.72 26.12
C GLU A 163 11.25 -18.43 26.91
N ILE A 164 10.23 -18.96 26.22
CA ILE A 164 9.14 -19.74 26.84
C ILE A 164 9.69 -21.00 27.52
N GLN A 165 10.63 -21.70 26.87
CA GLN A 165 11.27 -22.87 27.43
C GLN A 165 12.04 -22.52 28.72
N ALA A 166 12.80 -21.43 28.74
CA ALA A 166 13.51 -20.98 29.93
C ALA A 166 12.56 -20.65 31.10
N TYR A 167 11.38 -20.09 30.83
CA TYR A 167 10.35 -19.89 31.86
C TYR A 167 9.84 -21.22 32.43
N GLN A 168 9.61 -22.22 31.58
CA GLN A 168 9.19 -23.56 32.02
C GLN A 168 10.27 -24.25 32.86
N GLU A 169 11.53 -24.17 32.44
CA GLU A 169 12.69 -24.75 33.14
C GLU A 169 12.96 -24.10 34.50
N SER A 170 12.62 -22.81 34.65
CA SER A 170 12.69 -22.09 35.93
C SER A 170 11.47 -22.32 36.84
N GLY A 171 10.53 -23.17 36.43
CA GLY A 171 9.35 -23.56 37.22
C GLY A 171 8.18 -22.60 37.11
N ALA A 172 8.19 -21.65 36.17
CA ALA A 172 7.04 -20.79 35.92
C ALA A 172 5.87 -21.60 35.35
N VAL A 173 4.66 -21.36 35.87
CA VAL A 173 3.43 -22.03 35.44
C VAL A 173 2.50 -21.04 34.77
N LEU A 174 1.96 -21.41 33.62
CA LEU A 174 0.96 -20.61 32.92
C LEU A 174 -0.35 -20.54 33.72
N SER A 175 -0.81 -19.33 34.00
CA SER A 175 -2.11 -19.09 34.67
C SER A 175 -3.31 -19.49 33.81
N ARG A 176 -3.16 -19.44 32.48
CA ARG A 176 -4.19 -19.76 31.49
C ARG A 176 -3.64 -20.75 30.46
N SER A 177 -4.05 -22.01 30.53
CA SER A 177 -3.57 -23.09 29.65
C SER A 177 -3.81 -22.81 28.16
N ARG A 178 -4.90 -22.12 27.81
CA ARG A 178 -5.23 -21.75 26.42
C ARG A 178 -4.23 -20.79 25.74
N LEU A 179 -3.33 -20.16 26.50
CA LEU A 179 -2.29 -19.29 25.96
C LEU A 179 -1.04 -20.06 25.53
N LYS A 180 -0.95 -21.35 25.86
CA LYS A 180 0.15 -22.20 25.41
C LYS A 180 0.10 -22.34 23.89
N THR A 181 1.22 -22.01 23.24
CA THR A 181 1.45 -22.24 21.82
C THR A 181 2.31 -23.48 21.63
N GLU A 182 2.16 -24.16 20.50
CA GLU A 182 3.12 -25.18 20.07
C GLU A 182 4.42 -24.50 19.61
N PRO A 183 5.60 -25.12 19.82
CA PRO A 183 6.87 -24.59 19.33
C PRO A 183 6.85 -24.38 17.82
N PHE A 184 7.40 -23.28 17.35
CA PHE A 184 7.43 -22.95 15.94
C PHE A 184 8.45 -23.82 15.18
N GLU A 185 7.96 -24.52 14.15
CA GLU A 185 8.78 -25.30 13.23
C GLU A 185 8.51 -24.84 11.79
N GLU A 186 9.57 -24.43 11.09
CA GLU A 186 9.48 -23.70 9.83
C GLU A 186 9.02 -24.60 8.67
N ASN A 187 9.48 -25.84 8.60
CA ASN A 187 9.16 -26.72 7.48
C ASN A 187 7.69 -27.17 7.55
N SER A 188 7.21 -27.56 8.72
CA SER A 188 5.82 -27.88 9.02
C SER A 188 4.90 -26.69 8.71
N PHE A 189 5.31 -25.47 9.08
CA PHE A 189 4.57 -24.26 8.72
C PHE A 189 4.48 -24.08 7.20
N LEU A 190 5.59 -24.21 6.47
CA LEU A 190 5.61 -24.06 5.02
C LEU A 190 4.82 -25.16 4.31
N GLU A 191 4.91 -26.40 4.77
CA GLU A 191 4.13 -27.53 4.25
C GLU A 191 2.63 -27.28 4.43
N GLN A 192 2.19 -26.88 5.63
CA GLN A 192 0.79 -26.53 5.89
C GLN A 192 0.33 -25.34 5.04
N PHE A 193 1.17 -24.31 4.92
CA PHE A 193 0.86 -23.11 4.15
C PHE A 193 0.70 -23.40 2.65
N MET A 194 1.45 -24.36 2.11
CA MET A 194 1.42 -24.73 0.68
C MET A 194 0.33 -25.77 0.36
N VAL A 195 -0.05 -26.63 1.32
CA VAL A 195 -1.02 -27.72 1.12
C VAL A 195 -2.47 -27.28 1.35
N GLU A 196 -2.74 -26.35 2.27
CA GLU A 196 -4.09 -25.80 2.41
C GLU A 196 -4.39 -24.84 1.24
N PRO A 197 -5.29 -25.20 0.29
CA PRO A 197 -5.59 -24.36 -0.86
C PRO A 197 -6.06 -22.99 -0.40
N GLY A 198 -5.59 -21.96 -1.10
CA GLY A 198 -5.75 -20.56 -0.74
C GLY A 198 -7.16 -19.97 -0.80
N GLU A 199 -8.20 -20.67 -0.33
CA GLU A 199 -9.57 -20.14 -0.22
C GLU A 199 -9.71 -18.99 0.81
N ALA A 200 -8.62 -18.60 1.48
CA ALA A 200 -8.64 -17.51 2.46
C ALA A 200 -7.35 -16.68 2.52
N TRP A 201 -6.60 -16.52 1.43
CA TRP A 201 -5.44 -15.60 1.43
C TRP A 201 -5.81 -14.15 1.84
N PRO A 202 -6.98 -13.59 1.45
CA PRO A 202 -7.42 -12.29 1.96
C PRO A 202 -7.94 -12.35 3.40
N GLN A 203 -8.63 -13.43 3.81
CA GLN A 203 -9.34 -13.47 5.10
C GLN A 203 -8.45 -13.86 6.29
N ARG A 204 -7.36 -14.61 6.06
CA ARG A 204 -6.41 -14.98 7.14
C ARG A 204 -5.41 -13.86 7.46
N PHE A 205 -5.02 -13.04 6.48
CA PHE A 205 -4.22 -11.82 6.73
C PHE A 205 -5.07 -10.65 7.27
N CYS A 206 -6.35 -10.52 6.89
CA CYS A 206 -7.27 -9.49 7.41
C CYS A 206 -7.93 -9.81 8.78
N ARG A 207 -7.39 -10.74 9.58
CA ARG A 207 -7.87 -10.93 10.97
C ARG A 207 -7.09 -10.13 12.02
N CYS A 208 -6.01 -9.45 11.63
CA CYS A 208 -5.27 -8.52 12.50
C CYS A 208 -5.59 -7.03 12.22
N SER A 209 -6.23 -6.71 11.09
CA SER A 209 -6.57 -5.33 10.70
C SER A 209 -7.95 -4.86 11.18
N THR A 210 -8.70 -5.67 11.94
CA THR A 210 -10.01 -5.29 12.49
C THR A 210 -9.95 -4.18 13.55
N PHE A 211 -8.77 -3.63 13.86
CA PHE A 211 -8.62 -2.44 14.71
C PHE A 211 -8.40 -1.12 13.93
N PHE A 212 -8.32 -1.16 12.60
CA PHE A 212 -8.20 0.04 11.78
C PHE A 212 -9.28 0.10 10.70
N LEU A 213 -10.53 0.29 11.13
CA LEU A 213 -11.51 1.07 10.38
C LEU A 213 -12.10 2.13 11.33
N PRO A 214 -12.25 3.39 10.89
CA PRO A 214 -12.72 4.46 11.76
C PRO A 214 -14.24 4.31 11.94
N PHE A 215 -14.68 3.87 13.12
CA PHE A 215 -16.05 4.16 13.54
C PHE A 215 -16.10 5.60 14.04
N PRO A 216 -17.00 6.46 13.52
CA PRO A 216 -17.14 7.81 13.99
C PRO A 216 -17.92 7.82 15.31
N HIS A 217 -17.48 8.66 16.24
CA HIS A 217 -18.10 8.99 17.52
C HIS A 217 -18.06 7.92 18.62
N LEU A 218 -16.94 7.87 19.34
CA LEU A 218 -16.95 7.69 20.80
C LEU A 218 -15.83 8.57 21.38
N THR A 219 -16.20 9.61 22.12
CA THR A 219 -15.29 10.47 22.87
C THR A 219 -14.57 9.64 23.93
N CYS A 220 -13.23 9.62 23.89
CA CYS A 220 -12.41 9.06 24.95
C CYS A 220 -12.44 9.97 26.18
N SER A 221 -13.01 9.48 27.27
CA SER A 221 -12.77 10.00 28.62
C SER A 221 -11.51 9.35 29.19
N GLU A 222 -10.57 10.14 29.68
CA GLU A 222 -9.35 9.68 30.37
C GLU A 222 -9.71 8.93 31.68
N PRO A 223 -9.04 7.79 32.00
CA PRO A 223 -9.03 7.30 33.37
C PRO A 223 -7.82 7.85 34.13
N GLU A 224 -8.10 8.30 35.34
CA GLU A 224 -7.16 8.88 36.30
C GLU A 224 -5.94 7.99 36.60
N ARG A 225 -4.81 8.67 36.81
CA ARG A 225 -3.61 8.19 37.50
C ARG A 225 -3.96 7.39 38.76
N SER A 226 -3.66 6.09 38.76
CA SER A 226 -2.95 5.42 39.85
C SER A 226 -2.93 3.90 39.59
N GLN A 227 -1.85 3.40 39.01
CA GLN A 227 -1.24 2.09 39.30
C GLN A 227 -0.03 1.87 38.37
N ARG A 228 1.03 1.24 38.89
CA ARG A 228 2.25 0.94 38.14
C ARG A 228 1.95 -0.12 37.07
N PRO A 229 2.46 0.01 35.85
CA PRO A 229 2.16 -0.96 34.80
C PRO A 229 2.91 -2.27 35.04
N THR A 230 2.21 -3.39 34.93
CA THR A 230 2.78 -4.74 34.90
C THR A 230 3.42 -5.03 33.54
N VAL A 231 4.31 -6.02 33.50
CA VAL A 231 5.14 -6.40 32.33
C VAL A 231 4.34 -6.64 31.04
N GLU A 232 3.04 -6.92 31.14
CA GLU A 232 2.13 -7.11 30.00
C GLU A 232 1.85 -5.82 29.18
N GLU A 233 2.03 -4.62 29.71
CA GLU A 233 1.80 -3.38 28.93
C GLU A 233 2.98 -3.01 28.00
N ARG A 234 4.13 -3.67 28.12
CA ARG A 234 5.30 -3.38 27.27
C ARG A 234 5.28 -4.10 25.92
N VAL A 235 4.42 -5.10 25.73
CA VAL A 235 4.37 -5.88 24.49
C VAL A 235 3.62 -5.14 23.37
N CYS A 236 2.77 -4.17 23.70
CA CYS A 236 2.02 -3.40 22.69
C CYS A 236 2.79 -2.24 22.05
N VAL A 237 3.95 -1.84 22.59
CA VAL A 237 4.66 -0.63 22.13
C VAL A 237 5.60 -0.91 20.94
N VAL A 238 5.95 -2.17 20.67
CA VAL A 238 7.00 -2.50 19.68
C VAL A 238 6.51 -2.40 18.23
N CYS A 239 5.19 -2.44 17.96
CA CYS A 239 4.67 -2.29 16.60
C CYS A 239 4.47 -0.83 16.13
N CYS A 240 4.63 0.16 17.01
CA CYS A 240 4.35 1.57 16.69
C CYS A 240 5.59 2.42 16.37
N VAL A 241 6.81 1.90 16.52
CA VAL A 241 8.03 2.71 16.37
C VAL A 241 8.65 2.56 14.98
N HIS A 242 7.92 2.89 13.91
CA HIS A 242 8.51 3.26 12.60
C HIS A 242 7.59 4.22 11.81
N ALA A 243 6.80 5.04 12.51
CA ALA A 243 6.21 6.22 11.90
C ALA A 243 7.27 7.31 11.78
N VAL A 244 7.77 7.52 10.56
CA VAL A 244 8.55 8.71 10.19
C VAL A 244 7.61 9.93 10.30
N PRO A 245 7.91 10.96 11.11
CA PRO A 245 7.07 12.15 11.16
C PRO A 245 7.30 13.03 9.94
N ASP A 246 6.19 13.46 9.34
CA ASP A 246 6.07 14.44 8.25
C ASP A 246 6.49 15.85 8.74
N PRO A 247 7.31 16.65 8.02
CA PRO A 247 7.94 17.87 8.56
C PRO A 247 7.01 19.09 8.67
N HIS A 248 5.70 18.94 8.49
CA HIS A 248 4.76 20.07 8.49
C HIS A 248 3.77 20.01 9.67
N SER A 249 4.29 19.98 10.89
CA SER A 249 3.54 20.43 12.06
C SER A 249 4.52 21.04 13.07
N GLY A 250 4.45 22.37 13.22
CA GLY A 250 5.27 23.11 14.16
C GLY A 250 4.88 22.77 15.60
N GLY A 251 5.87 22.38 16.42
CA GLY A 251 5.68 22.15 17.86
C GLY A 251 6.91 21.60 18.55
N SER A 252 7.70 22.49 19.16
CA SER A 252 8.71 22.34 20.22
C SER A 252 9.56 21.05 20.31
N ALA A 253 10.86 21.21 20.06
CA ALA A 253 11.92 20.24 20.29
C ALA A 253 12.06 19.78 21.76
N PHE A 254 12.42 18.50 21.96
CA PHE A 254 13.11 18.05 23.17
C PHE A 254 14.28 17.14 22.78
N ARG A 255 15.48 17.52 23.20
CA ARG A 255 16.75 16.79 23.04
C ARG A 255 16.74 15.51 23.86
N SER A 256 17.17 14.40 23.27
CA SER A 256 17.58 13.19 24.00
C SER A 256 19.07 13.27 24.36
N HIS A 257 19.36 13.27 25.66
CA HIS A 257 20.66 12.86 26.19
C HIS A 257 20.58 11.37 26.51
N LEU A 258 21.39 10.56 25.84
CA LEU A 258 21.73 9.21 26.26
C LEU A 258 22.89 9.34 27.22
N ASP A 259 22.71 8.93 28.48
CA ASP A 259 23.85 8.59 29.34
C ASP A 259 23.52 7.44 30.28
N GLY A 260 24.54 6.60 30.52
CA GLY A 260 24.47 5.22 30.97
C GLY A 260 23.82 4.96 32.33
N GLY A 261 23.25 3.76 32.46
CA GLY A 261 22.68 3.22 33.70
C GLY A 261 23.25 1.84 34.01
N HIS A 262 24.07 1.80 35.05
CA HIS A 262 24.68 0.67 35.73
C HIS A 262 23.61 -0.32 36.27
N TRP A 263 23.81 -1.64 36.13
CA TRP A 263 22.93 -2.64 36.77
C TRP A 263 23.56 -3.10 38.09
N GLU A 264 23.04 -2.61 39.23
CA GLU A 264 23.32 -3.18 40.54
C GLU A 264 22.35 -4.33 40.84
N LEU A 265 22.94 -5.50 41.14
CA LEU A 265 22.26 -6.69 41.65
C LEU A 265 21.84 -6.44 43.11
N LEU A 266 20.55 -6.45 43.40
CA LEU A 266 20.04 -6.58 44.76
C LEU A 266 19.41 -7.96 44.95
N LEU A 267 20.13 -8.81 45.66
CA LEU A 267 19.63 -10.05 46.25
C LEU A 267 18.65 -9.75 47.39
N PRO A 268 17.66 -10.62 47.65
CA PRO A 268 16.70 -10.41 48.74
C PRO A 268 17.32 -10.83 50.08
N GLY A 269 17.19 -9.96 51.09
CA GLY A 269 17.62 -10.25 52.46
C GLY A 269 16.86 -9.44 53.53
N SER A 270 15.99 -10.16 54.24
CA SER A 270 15.79 -10.10 55.71
C SER A 270 15.23 -8.82 56.35
N TYR A 271 13.91 -8.76 56.55
CA TYR A 271 13.17 -9.01 57.81
C TYR A 271 11.73 -8.52 57.70
#